data_AF-A0A0C2SQ56-F1
#
_entry.id   AF-A0A0C2SQ56-F1
#
_cell.length_a   1.000
_cell.length_b   1.000
_cell.length_c   1.000
_cell.angle_alpha   90.00
_cell.angle_beta   90.00
_cell.angle_gamma   90.00
#
_symmetry.space_group_name_H-M   'P 1'
#
loop_
_entity.id
_entity.type
_entity.pdbx_description
1 polymer ?
#
loop_
_entity_poly.entity_id
_entity_poly.type
_entity_poly.pdbx_seq_one_letter_code
_entity_poly.pdbx_strand_id
1 'polypeptide(L)' 'LPPLRSPSDFFTGRDSYLQALKDHFSPNLDGERKKFLLYGMGGIGKTQICLKFIEK' A
#
# COMPACT_ATOMS: atom_id res chain seq x y z
N LEU A 1 -7.33 -10.86 13.50
CA LEU A 1 -6.42 -11.09 12.35
C LEU A 1 -5.07 -11.49 12.92
N PRO A 2 -4.38 -12.50 12.37
CA PRO A 2 -2.98 -12.75 12.74
C PRO A 2 -2.18 -11.44 12.55
N PRO A 3 -1.11 -11.22 13.35
CA PRO A 3 -0.29 -10.02 13.22
C PRO A 3 0.20 -9.90 11.78
N LEU A 4 0.01 -8.70 11.21
CA LEU A 4 0.53 -8.38 9.88
C LEU A 4 2.05 -8.53 9.93
N ARG A 5 2.60 -9.25 8.94
CA ARG A 5 4.05 -9.33 8.79
C ARG A 5 4.57 -7.95 8.41
N SER A 6 5.72 -7.56 8.95
CA SER A 6 6.43 -6.37 8.48
C SER A 6 6.76 -6.51 6.99
N PRO A 7 6.89 -5.40 6.26
CA PRO A 7 7.53 -5.39 4.95
C PRO A 7 8.92 -6.04 5.02
N SER A 8 9.39 -6.55 3.89
CA SER A 8 10.76 -7.05 3.77
C SER A 8 11.76 -5.91 3.97
N ASP A 9 12.84 -6.16 4.71
CA ASP A 9 13.97 -5.24 4.85
C ASP A 9 14.66 -4.91 3.51
N PHE A 10 14.45 -5.74 2.48
CA PHE A 10 14.96 -5.54 1.12
C PHE A 10 13.98 -4.78 0.21
N PHE A 11 12.87 -4.28 0.75
CA PHE A 11 11.92 -3.49 -0.03
C PHE A 11 12.57 -2.18 -0.50
N THR A 12 12.60 -1.97 -1.82
CA THR A 12 13.21 -0.79 -2.45
C THR A 12 12.36 -0.27 -3.61
N GLY A 13 12.46 1.04 -3.87
CA GLY A 13 11.71 1.73 -4.92
C GLY A 13 10.19 1.70 -4.70
N ARG A 14 9.42 1.70 -5.80
CA ARG A 14 7.94 1.72 -5.82
C ARG A 14 7.32 2.99 -5.22
N ASP A 15 8.08 4.07 -5.15
CA ASP A 15 7.66 5.37 -4.60
C ASP A 15 6.40 5.90 -5.29
N SER A 16 6.28 5.71 -6.61
CA SER A 16 5.09 6.11 -7.37
C SER A 16 3.82 5.39 -6.92
N TYR A 17 3.89 4.10 -6.59
CA TYR A 17 2.75 3.35 -6.06
C TYR A 17 2.40 3.80 -4.64
N LEU A 18 3.41 4.03 -3.81
CA LEU A 18 3.21 4.52 -2.45
C LEU A 18 2.60 5.93 -2.44
N GLN A 19 3.06 6.81 -3.34
CA GLN A 19 2.51 8.15 -3.49
C GLN A 19 1.05 8.09 -3.97
N ALA A 20 0.74 7.28 -4.99
CA ALA A 20 -0.63 7.09 -5.45
C ALA A 20 -1.57 6.57 -4.34
N LEU A 21 -1.09 5.68 -3.48
CA LEU A 21 -1.84 5.21 -2.31
C LEU A 21 -2.06 6.33 -1.29
N LYS A 22 -1.02 7.11 -0.97
CA LYS A 22 -1.13 8.27 -0.06
C LYS A 22 -2.12 9.29 -0.59
N ASP A 23 -2.03 9.66 -1.85
CA ASP A 23 -2.92 10.65 -2.48
C ASP A 23 -4.37 10.14 -2.46
N HIS A 24 -4.60 8.88 -2.82
CA HIS A 24 -5.93 8.29 -2.81
C HIS A 24 -6.54 8.20 -1.39
N PHE A 25 -5.77 7.72 -0.41
CA PHE A 25 -6.23 7.55 0.97
C PHE A 25 -6.06 8.79 1.86
N SER A 26 -5.65 9.93 1.28
CA SER A 26 -5.58 11.19 2.01
C SER A 26 -6.94 11.53 2.64
N PRO A 27 -6.97 12.11 3.85
CA PRO A 27 -8.22 12.41 4.53
C PRO A 27 -9.09 13.36 3.70
N ASN A 28 -10.32 12.96 3.41
CA ASN A 28 -11.33 13.83 2.81
C ASN A 28 -12.47 14.02 3.82
N LEU A 29 -13.13 15.17 3.78
CA LEU A 29 -14.21 15.52 4.72
C LEU A 29 -15.48 14.68 4.53
N ASP A 30 -15.66 14.09 3.34
CA ASP A 30 -16.92 13.43 2.94
C ASP A 30 -17.13 12.04 3.57
N GLY A 31 -16.17 11.51 4.34
CA GLY A 31 -16.33 10.27 5.12
C GLY A 31 -16.57 8.99 4.29
N GLU A 32 -16.42 9.04 2.96
CA GLU A 32 -16.72 7.92 2.08
C GLU A 32 -15.69 6.78 2.18
N ARG A 33 -16.18 5.55 1.99
CA ARG A 33 -15.32 4.35 1.94
C ARG A 33 -14.53 4.30 0.64
N LYS A 34 -13.22 4.53 0.73
CA LYS A 34 -12.29 4.45 -0.41
C LYS A 34 -11.85 3.01 -0.73
N LYS A 35 -11.61 2.71 -2.00
CA LYS A 35 -11.12 1.42 -2.52
C LYS A 35 -10.05 1.68 -3.59
N PHE A 36 -8.92 0.98 -3.50
CA PHE A 36 -7.82 1.08 -4.46
C PHE A 36 -7.49 -0.28 -5.05
N LEU A 37 -7.39 -0.38 -6.38
CA LEU A 37 -6.99 -1.60 -7.09
C LEU A 37 -5.50 -1.55 -7.41
N LEU A 38 -4.70 -2.32 -6.67
CA LEU A 38 -3.29 -2.57 -7.00
C LEU A 38 -3.18 -3.88 -7.79
N TYR A 39 -2.88 -3.79 -9.10
CA TYR A 39 -2.78 -4.93 -10.01
C TYR A 39 -1.37 -5.09 -10.60
N GLY A 40 -1.09 -6.27 -11.19
CA GLY A 40 0.20 -6.60 -11.78
C GLY A 40 0.50 -8.09 -11.69
N MET A 41 1.57 -8.53 -12.36
CA MET A 41 1.97 -9.95 -12.45
C MET A 41 2.16 -10.62 -11.08
N GLY A 42 2.09 -11.95 -11.06
CA GLY A 42 2.45 -12.75 -9.89
C GLY A 42 3.86 -12.42 -9.40
N GLY A 43 4.09 -12.39 -8.09
CA GLY A 43 5.42 -12.15 -7.51
C GLY A 43 5.95 -10.71 -7.59
N ILE A 44 5.28 -9.76 -8.26
CA ILE A 44 5.78 -8.37 -8.45
C ILE A 44 5.86 -7.52 -7.16
N GLY A 45 5.44 -8.06 -6.01
CA GLY A 45 5.54 -7.38 -4.72
C GLY A 45 4.31 -6.55 -4.30
N LYS A 46 3.12 -6.78 -4.88
CA LYS A 46 1.89 -6.04 -4.51
C LYS A 46 1.61 -6.06 -3.00
N THR A 47 1.69 -7.23 -2.37
CA THR A 47 1.53 -7.38 -0.92
C THR A 47 2.57 -6.58 -0.16
N GLN A 48 3.82 -6.56 -0.61
CA GLN A 48 4.90 -5.80 0.03
C GLN A 48 4.66 -4.29 -0.06
N ILE A 49 4.15 -3.79 -1.19
CA ILE A 49 3.74 -2.38 -1.33
C ILE A 49 2.65 -2.04 -0.32
N CYS A 50 1.62 -2.88 -0.18
CA CYS A 50 0.55 -2.65 0.79
C CYS A 50 1.06 -2.68 2.24
N LEU A 51 1.96 -3.61 2.58
CA LEU A 51 2.57 -3.66 3.90
C LEU A 51 3.41 -2.41 4.16
N LYS A 52 4.19 -1.95 3.18
CA LYS A 52 5.02 -0.75 3.30
C LYS A 52 4.18 0.52 3.45
N PHE A 53 3.03 0.59 2.78
CA PHE A 53 2.11 1.72 2.89
C PHE A 53 1.52 1.89 4.30
N ILE A 54 1.26 0.79 5.02
CA ILE A 54 0.70 0.82 6.37
C ILE A 54 1.77 0.74 7.48
N GLU A 55 3.05 0.59 7.09
CA GLU A 55 4.16 0.65 8.03
C GLU A 55 4.23 2.05 8.65
N LYS A 56 4.52 2.11 9.95
CA LYS A 56 4.55 3.34 10.74
C LYS A 56 5.74 4.22 10.39
#